data_AF-A0A961GG73-F1
#
_entry.id   AF-A0A961GG73-F1
#
_cell.length_a   1.000
_cell.length_b   1.000
_cell.length_c   1.000
_cell.angle_alpha   90.00
_cell.angle_beta   90.00
_cell.angle_gamma   90.00
#
_symmetry.space_group_name_H-M   'P 1'
#
loop_
_entity.id
_entity.type
_entity.pdbx_description
1 polymer ?
#
loop_
_entity_poly.entity_id
_entity_poly.type
_entity_poly.pdbx_seq_one_letter_code
_entity_poly.pdbx_strand_id
1 'polypeptide(L)'
;MNSSEQPSTDDEGHRLFSIIRGGKDSAARSESSGSSSEESSHPSVAGHGNQPGASDSVGITEDPPVGSFERSDQSTTTGENSGGDHRTDTSRDPLFDSAGVSIEPPIGSDEPGDDVAAPGPLLQDEVDAVNAIAAHATALLDDADPVVYYRALKGLVRDGHSSVLVPLEYSEDYSFHHPSTVSVEPAPSTVDTTMLYARAACPEFEDVLVEGFAKPARDDLLVSLYDLLFVERRNVAVVTNHGQIIDIALVMAALFVSMLDEDRSFGVLGEKLTIEELAERSNTLVSRMVTTRQAFGIPAIQVLQSMTRVFLTMPQTHSRRRAKLDATLVKANNALMRFELEKRLAEGGQILAMAASGTQDLTIPQLMNRARVAWRHRRGDDPGEVPTLHLQPIFNGTISLMRACDYVLPVAVSLDHKTPSITVGSLTRLREDEDCHRIMDWIALAHQNATGVPTIYHRPGDDLLTQVRSLIAR
;
A
#
# COMPACT_ATOMS: atom_id res chain seq x y z
N MET A 1 19.98 -51.82 61.99
CA MET A 1 19.95 -50.35 62.01
C MET A 1 19.36 -49.93 60.68
N ASN A 2 18.05 -50.16 60.55
CA ASN A 2 16.95 -49.18 60.53
C ASN A 2 16.76 -48.62 59.11
N SER A 3 15.87 -49.20 58.30
CA SER A 3 14.40 -48.97 58.25
C SER A 3 14.11 -47.87 57.22
N SER A 4 13.58 -48.22 56.04
CA SER A 4 12.17 -48.02 55.59
C SER A 4 11.85 -46.53 55.33
N GLU A 5 11.30 -46.07 54.21
CA GLU A 5 10.06 -46.48 53.52
C GLU A 5 10.04 -45.94 52.06
N GLN A 6 9.50 -46.73 51.14
CA GLN A 6 8.60 -46.27 50.05
C GLN A 6 7.14 -46.58 50.52
N PRO A 7 6.02 -46.18 49.85
CA PRO A 7 5.84 -45.65 48.48
C PRO A 7 4.73 -44.56 48.35
N SER A 8 4.32 -44.28 47.09
CA SER A 8 2.95 -43.99 46.58
C SER A 8 2.84 -42.65 45.82
N THR A 9 2.92 -42.66 44.48
CA THR A 9 1.86 -42.91 43.47
C THR A 9 1.13 -41.63 43.07
N ASP A 10 1.27 -41.28 41.79
CA ASP A 10 0.22 -40.86 40.84
C ASP A 10 0.95 -40.06 39.74
N ASP A 11 1.48 -40.67 38.69
CA ASP A 11 0.85 -41.45 37.59
C ASP A 11 0.37 -40.55 36.44
N GLU A 12 0.94 -40.85 35.27
CA GLU A 12 0.55 -40.56 33.89
C GLU A 12 0.12 -39.13 33.48
N GLY A 13 0.53 -38.60 32.33
CA GLY A 13 0.92 -39.27 31.10
C GLY A 13 0.25 -38.58 29.91
N HIS A 14 0.99 -38.47 28.83
CA HIS A 14 0.62 -37.98 27.50
C HIS A 14 -0.85 -38.19 27.06
N ARG A 15 -1.46 -37.14 26.47
CA ARG A 15 -2.31 -37.15 25.25
C ARG A 15 -2.64 -35.69 24.89
N LEU A 16 -2.21 -35.13 23.75
CA LEU A 16 -2.60 -35.37 22.35
C LEU A 16 -4.08 -35.03 22.05
N PHE A 17 -4.26 -34.07 21.14
CA PHE A 17 -5.27 -33.97 20.07
C PHE A 17 -6.70 -34.51 20.27
N SER A 18 -7.63 -33.73 19.69
CA SER A 18 -8.99 -34.07 19.23
C SER A 18 -10.16 -33.85 20.20
N ILE A 19 -10.92 -32.78 19.94
CA ILE A 19 -12.37 -32.74 20.12
C ILE A 19 -12.99 -32.23 18.82
N ILE A 20 -13.33 -33.18 17.95
CA ILE A 20 -14.55 -33.15 17.14
C ILE A 20 -15.26 -34.47 17.50
N ARG A 21 -16.45 -34.39 18.09
CA ARG A 21 -17.36 -35.53 18.23
C ARG A 21 -18.80 -35.09 18.00
N GLY A 22 -19.46 -35.91 17.19
CA GLY A 22 -20.90 -35.99 16.96
C GLY A 22 -21.11 -36.38 15.49
N GLY A 23 -21.60 -37.54 15.11
CA GLY A 23 -22.12 -38.71 15.80
C GLY A 23 -22.62 -39.69 14.71
N LYS A 24 -22.54 -40.99 14.99
CA LYS A 24 -23.15 -42.12 14.27
C LYS A 24 -23.63 -43.06 15.40
N ASP A 25 -24.81 -43.70 15.39
CA ASP A 25 -25.53 -44.41 14.34
C ASP A 25 -27.04 -44.50 14.65
N SER A 26 -27.88 -44.73 13.64
CA SER A 26 -28.83 -45.86 13.64
C SER A 26 -29.47 -46.12 12.26
N ALA A 27 -29.25 -47.35 11.78
CA ALA A 27 -30.15 -48.28 11.05
C ALA A 27 -30.99 -47.82 9.84
N ALA A 28 -30.77 -48.45 8.69
CA ALA A 28 -31.68 -49.49 8.13
C ALA A 28 -31.13 -50.07 6.80
N ARG A 29 -31.29 -51.38 6.63
CA ARG A 29 -30.98 -52.21 5.45
C ARG A 29 -32.13 -52.20 4.44
N SER A 30 -31.77 -52.52 3.18
CA SER A 30 -32.51 -53.15 2.06
C SER A 30 -32.45 -52.25 0.83
N GLU A 31 -32.24 -52.67 -0.41
CA GLU A 31 -32.03 -53.95 -1.07
C GLU A 31 -31.73 -53.61 -2.54
N SER A 32 -31.13 -54.56 -3.27
CA SER A 32 -31.18 -54.70 -4.75
C SER A 32 -30.34 -53.69 -5.56
N SER A 33 -29.77 -53.97 -6.73
CA SER A 33 -29.45 -55.18 -7.51
C SER A 33 -28.95 -54.66 -8.87
N GLY A 34 -28.04 -55.38 -9.52
CA GLY A 34 -27.70 -55.20 -10.94
C GLY A 34 -26.28 -54.65 -11.16
N SER A 35 -25.29 -55.49 -11.48
CA SER A 35 -24.98 -56.00 -12.85
C SER A 35 -24.55 -54.85 -13.78
N SER A 36 -23.41 -54.84 -14.46
CA SER A 36 -22.49 -55.91 -14.88
C SER A 36 -21.32 -55.26 -15.65
N SER A 37 -20.19 -55.97 -15.76
CA SER A 37 -19.28 -56.16 -16.94
C SER A 37 -19.16 -55.03 -18.00
N GLU A 38 -18.03 -54.77 -18.68
CA GLU A 38 -16.76 -55.46 -18.93
C GLU A 38 -15.91 -54.53 -19.83
N GLU A 39 -14.61 -54.83 -19.87
CA GLU A 39 -13.68 -54.79 -21.01
C GLU A 39 -13.38 -53.53 -21.85
N SER A 40 -12.11 -53.13 -21.72
CA SER A 40 -11.08 -52.88 -22.75
C SER A 40 -11.50 -52.58 -24.20
N SER A 41 -10.84 -51.58 -24.81
CA SER A 41 -9.76 -51.79 -25.79
C SER A 41 -9.37 -50.51 -26.54
N HIS A 42 -8.06 -50.36 -26.78
CA HIS A 42 -7.44 -49.50 -27.81
C HIS A 42 -7.87 -49.96 -29.23
N PRO A 43 -7.84 -49.10 -30.27
CA PRO A 43 -6.59 -48.90 -31.02
C PRO A 43 -6.31 -47.48 -31.58
N SER A 44 -5.00 -47.31 -31.74
CA SER A 44 -4.17 -46.36 -32.49
C SER A 44 -4.59 -46.07 -33.96
N VAL A 45 -4.17 -44.92 -34.52
CA VAL A 45 -3.19 -44.79 -35.64
C VAL A 45 -3.36 -43.48 -36.48
N ALA A 46 -2.22 -42.81 -36.69
CA ALA A 46 -1.77 -41.91 -37.79
C ALA A 46 -2.47 -40.55 -38.03
N GLY A 47 -1.78 -39.47 -38.43
CA GLY A 47 -0.38 -39.27 -38.86
C GLY A 47 -0.27 -38.06 -39.82
N HIS A 48 0.96 -37.56 -39.98
CA HIS A 48 1.45 -36.50 -40.91
C HIS A 48 1.27 -35.04 -40.43
N GLY A 49 2.28 -34.17 -40.33
CA GLY A 49 3.67 -34.17 -40.82
C GLY A 49 3.86 -33.11 -41.92
N ASN A 50 4.48 -31.97 -41.60
CA ASN A 50 5.51 -31.26 -42.39
C ASN A 50 5.71 -29.78 -41.96
N GLN A 51 6.89 -29.50 -41.41
CA GLN A 51 7.77 -28.37 -41.77
C GLN A 51 8.86 -28.94 -42.72
N PRO A 52 9.65 -28.18 -43.53
CA PRO A 52 10.28 -26.90 -43.17
C PRO A 52 10.50 -25.90 -44.33
N GLY A 53 11.08 -24.73 -44.02
CA GLY A 53 11.60 -23.81 -45.03
C GLY A 53 12.39 -22.65 -44.40
N ALA A 54 13.71 -22.76 -44.41
CA ALA A 54 14.65 -21.69 -44.12
C ALA A 54 15.00 -20.92 -45.40
N SER A 55 15.24 -19.61 -45.29
CA SER A 55 16.04 -18.86 -46.26
C SER A 55 16.65 -17.62 -45.61
N ASP A 56 17.99 -17.57 -45.63
CA ASP A 56 18.84 -16.40 -45.41
C ASP A 56 18.60 -15.31 -46.46
N SER A 57 18.78 -14.03 -46.09
CA SER A 57 19.86 -13.16 -46.62
C SER A 57 19.65 -11.66 -46.35
N VAL A 58 20.67 -11.06 -45.73
CA VAL A 58 21.41 -9.84 -46.12
C VAL A 58 20.63 -8.55 -46.49
N GLY A 59 20.73 -7.55 -45.62
CA GLY A 59 21.52 -6.34 -45.93
C GLY A 59 20.80 -5.00 -46.21
N ILE A 60 21.46 -3.96 -45.68
CA ILE A 60 21.58 -2.57 -46.19
C ILE A 60 20.65 -1.50 -45.57
N THR A 61 21.35 -0.62 -44.83
CA THR A 61 21.19 0.81 -44.54
C THR A 61 20.21 1.62 -45.40
N GLU A 62 19.54 2.62 -44.80
CA GLU A 62 19.66 4.05 -45.14
C GLU A 62 18.63 4.90 -44.34
N ASP A 63 19.12 5.84 -43.52
CA ASP A 63 18.43 7.11 -43.20
C ASP A 63 18.20 7.89 -44.51
N PRO A 64 17.11 8.68 -44.67
CA PRO A 64 17.18 10.13 -44.35
C PRO A 64 15.77 10.79 -44.13
N PRO A 65 15.60 12.13 -44.18
CA PRO A 65 16.39 13.22 -43.60
C PRO A 65 15.56 14.18 -42.72
N VAL A 66 16.33 14.98 -41.98
CA VAL A 66 16.00 16.29 -41.42
C VAL A 66 15.38 17.23 -42.47
N GLY A 67 14.17 17.70 -42.21
CA GLY A 67 13.48 18.76 -42.94
C GLY A 67 13.34 20.01 -42.07
N SER A 68 14.25 20.95 -42.28
CA SER A 68 14.12 22.36 -41.88
C SER A 68 12.89 22.99 -42.52
N PHE A 69 12.03 23.66 -41.74
CA PHE A 69 11.16 24.69 -42.29
C PHE A 69 11.04 25.93 -41.41
N GLU A 70 10.94 27.03 -42.12
CA GLU A 70 11.24 28.39 -41.75
C GLU A 70 10.23 29.02 -40.80
N ARG A 71 10.76 29.99 -40.03
CA ARG A 71 10.01 31.07 -39.41
C ARG A 71 9.18 31.79 -40.46
N SER A 72 7.91 32.01 -40.15
CA SER A 72 7.12 33.09 -40.74
C SER A 72 6.55 33.96 -39.62
N ASP A 73 7.15 35.14 -39.48
CA ASP A 73 6.59 36.29 -38.77
C ASP A 73 5.29 36.73 -39.46
N GLN A 74 4.20 36.85 -38.69
CA GLN A 74 3.14 37.81 -39.01
C GLN A 74 2.67 38.51 -37.73
N SER A 75 3.13 39.75 -37.63
CA SER A 75 2.55 40.84 -36.87
C SER A 75 1.25 41.30 -37.52
N THR A 76 0.19 41.49 -36.74
CA THR A 76 -0.75 42.62 -36.89
C THR A 76 -1.61 42.84 -35.64
N THR A 77 -1.34 43.98 -34.99
CA THR A 77 -2.29 45.03 -34.54
C THR A 77 -3.42 44.72 -33.55
N THR A 78 -3.23 45.26 -32.33
CA THR A 78 -4.07 46.27 -31.63
C THR A 78 -5.59 46.21 -31.78
N GLY A 79 -6.25 45.98 -30.64
CA GLY A 79 -7.65 46.30 -30.42
C GLY A 79 -7.91 46.56 -28.93
N GLU A 80 -7.66 47.80 -28.51
CA GLU A 80 -8.18 48.35 -27.25
C GLU A 80 -9.72 48.38 -27.34
N ASN A 81 -10.40 47.88 -26.31
CA ASN A 81 -11.66 48.49 -25.94
C ASN A 81 -11.94 48.37 -24.44
N SER A 82 -12.09 49.55 -23.87
CA SER A 82 -12.40 49.92 -22.51
C SER A 82 -13.88 49.78 -22.16
N GLY A 83 -14.15 49.55 -20.87
CA GLY A 83 -15.26 50.19 -20.16
C GLY A 83 -16.39 49.27 -19.71
N GLY A 84 -16.65 49.26 -18.40
CA GLY A 84 -17.92 48.77 -17.85
C GLY A 84 -17.90 48.33 -16.40
N ASP A 85 -17.80 49.29 -15.49
CA ASP A 85 -18.10 49.18 -14.05
C ASP A 85 -19.40 48.40 -13.74
N HIS A 86 -19.37 47.50 -12.76
CA HIS A 86 -20.40 47.46 -11.72
C HIS A 86 -19.90 46.84 -10.41
N ARG A 87 -19.98 47.65 -9.35
CA ARG A 87 -19.81 47.33 -7.92
C ARG A 87 -21.00 46.53 -7.39
N THR A 88 -20.73 45.63 -6.44
CA THR A 88 -21.35 45.47 -5.09
C THR A 88 -20.74 44.17 -4.51
N ASP A 89 -19.73 44.21 -3.65
CA ASP A 89 -19.81 44.48 -2.21
C ASP A 89 -20.84 43.62 -1.47
N THR A 90 -20.39 42.46 -0.97
CA THR A 90 -20.94 41.82 0.25
C THR A 90 -19.83 41.03 0.96
N SER A 91 -19.50 41.52 2.16
CA SER A 91 -19.10 40.78 3.36
C SER A 91 -17.85 39.89 3.29
N ARG A 92 -16.73 40.50 3.68
CA ARG A 92 -15.65 39.87 4.44
C ARG A 92 -16.17 39.47 5.83
N ASP A 93 -16.01 38.21 6.20
CA ASP A 93 -16.02 37.80 7.61
C ASP A 93 -14.59 37.40 8.05
N PRO A 94 -14.08 37.94 9.17
CA PRO A 94 -12.76 37.64 9.71
C PRO A 94 -12.87 36.54 10.77
N LEU A 95 -12.19 35.40 10.59
CA LEU A 95 -12.02 34.41 11.66
C LEU A 95 -10.80 33.52 11.41
N PHE A 96 -9.63 34.04 11.76
CA PHE A 96 -8.47 33.23 12.16
C PHE A 96 -7.79 33.97 13.31
N ASP A 97 -8.31 33.74 14.51
CA ASP A 97 -7.56 33.93 15.74
C ASP A 97 -7.79 32.69 16.60
N SER A 98 -6.83 31.77 16.55
CA SER A 98 -6.69 30.71 17.53
C SER A 98 -5.21 30.44 17.69
N ALA A 99 -4.63 31.14 18.65
CA ALA A 99 -3.34 30.82 19.25
C ALA A 99 -3.31 29.34 19.65
N GLY A 100 -2.65 28.53 18.84
CA GLY A 100 -2.14 27.22 19.19
C GLY A 100 -0.63 27.36 19.26
N VAL A 101 -0.05 27.04 20.41
CA VAL A 101 1.39 27.07 20.66
C VAL A 101 2.10 26.18 19.64
N SER A 102 2.69 26.81 18.61
CA SER A 102 3.68 26.18 17.74
C SER A 102 5.01 26.16 18.49
N ILE A 103 5.44 24.98 18.92
CA ILE A 103 6.83 24.78 19.32
C ILE A 103 7.61 24.56 18.01
N GLU A 104 8.03 25.65 17.38
CA GLU A 104 9.05 25.59 16.33
C GLU A 104 10.42 25.63 17.01
N PRO A 105 11.35 24.68 16.74
CA PRO A 105 12.72 24.81 17.19
C PRO A 105 13.42 25.94 16.41
N PRO A 106 14.40 26.63 17.03
CA PRO A 106 15.03 27.80 16.44
C PRO A 106 15.84 27.43 15.19
N ILE A 107 15.56 28.12 14.09
CA ILE A 107 16.35 28.07 12.86
C ILE A 107 17.68 28.79 13.12
N GLY A 108 18.75 28.01 13.29
CA GLY A 108 20.13 28.49 13.24
C GLY A 108 20.61 28.56 11.79
N SER A 109 21.19 29.70 11.42
CA SER A 109 21.76 30.00 10.10
C SER A 109 23.12 29.33 9.85
N ASP A 110 23.25 28.76 8.64
CA ASP A 110 24.43 28.59 7.77
C ASP A 110 25.74 27.92 8.28
N GLU A 111 26.06 26.73 7.75
CA GLU A 111 27.13 26.48 6.75
C GLU A 111 27.15 24.98 6.32
N PRO A 112 27.65 24.63 5.10
CA PRO A 112 27.56 23.28 4.56
C PRO A 112 28.72 22.41 5.08
N GLY A 113 28.44 21.62 6.11
CA GLY A 113 29.30 20.52 6.57
C GLY A 113 28.68 19.17 6.21
N ASP A 114 29.45 18.35 5.50
CA ASP A 114 29.21 16.91 5.33
C ASP A 114 28.98 16.23 6.69
N ASP A 115 28.18 15.15 6.66
CA ASP A 115 27.65 14.36 7.80
C ASP A 115 26.41 14.95 8.48
N VAL A 116 25.23 14.70 7.89
CA VAL A 116 23.97 14.68 8.64
C VAL A 116 24.04 13.47 9.58
N ALA A 117 24.56 13.70 10.79
CA ALA A 117 24.48 12.76 11.88
C ALA A 117 23.01 12.35 12.06
N ALA A 118 22.77 11.04 12.23
CA ALA A 118 21.46 10.54 12.63
C ALA A 118 20.97 11.35 13.84
N PRO A 119 19.66 11.68 13.93
CA PRO A 119 19.14 12.41 15.08
C PRO A 119 19.60 11.71 16.36
N GLY A 120 20.26 12.47 17.24
CA GLY A 120 20.76 11.95 18.51
C GLY A 120 19.61 11.33 19.32
N PRO A 121 19.92 10.46 20.30
CA PRO A 121 18.90 9.91 21.18
C PRO A 121 18.09 11.05 21.81
N LEU A 122 16.77 10.91 21.81
CA LEU A 122 15.86 11.87 22.43
C LEU A 122 16.28 12.13 23.88
N LEU A 123 16.14 13.37 24.32
CA LEU A 123 16.32 13.71 25.72
C LEU A 123 15.23 13.02 26.55
N GLN A 124 15.54 12.67 27.81
CA GLN A 124 14.58 11.98 28.68
C GLN A 124 13.23 12.72 28.77
N ASP A 125 13.27 14.06 28.84
CA ASP A 125 12.07 14.90 28.88
C ASP A 125 11.20 14.76 27.61
N GLU A 126 11.82 14.55 26.45
CA GLU A 126 11.12 14.33 25.18
C GLU A 126 10.47 12.94 25.14
N VAL A 127 11.18 11.92 25.64
CA VAL A 127 10.66 10.56 25.79
C VAL A 127 9.44 10.55 26.72
N ASP A 128 9.51 11.26 27.84
CA ASP A 128 8.42 11.36 28.81
C ASP A 128 7.21 12.10 28.21
N ALA A 129 7.44 13.16 27.44
CA ALA A 129 6.38 13.89 26.74
C ALA A 129 5.66 13.00 25.70
N VAL A 130 6.41 12.25 24.89
CA VAL A 130 5.84 11.33 23.89
C VAL A 130 5.03 10.22 24.56
N ASN A 131 5.55 9.63 25.65
CA ASN A 131 4.83 8.62 26.44
C ASN A 131 3.55 9.19 27.05
N ALA A 132 3.56 10.42 27.55
CA ALA A 132 2.37 11.08 28.09
C ALA A 132 1.30 11.32 27.02
N ILE A 133 1.71 11.73 25.80
CA ILE A 133 0.80 11.88 24.65
C ILE A 133 0.16 10.54 24.30
N ALA A 134 0.95 9.46 24.24
CA ALA A 134 0.44 8.12 23.95
C ALA A 134 -0.54 7.64 25.01
N ALA A 135 -0.21 7.78 26.31
CA ALA A 135 -1.09 7.39 27.40
C ALA A 135 -2.42 8.15 27.40
N HIS A 136 -2.37 9.46 27.13
CA HIS A 136 -3.58 10.27 26.97
C HIS A 136 -4.41 9.85 25.75
N ALA A 137 -3.76 9.55 24.62
CA ALA A 137 -4.44 9.06 23.42
C ALA A 137 -5.12 7.70 23.67
N THR A 138 -4.47 6.78 24.38
CA THR A 138 -5.06 5.51 24.81
C THR A 138 -6.30 5.73 25.66
N ALA A 139 -6.22 6.56 26.70
CA ALA A 139 -7.35 6.83 27.58
C ALA A 139 -8.56 7.42 26.82
N LEU A 140 -8.33 8.34 25.87
CA LEU A 140 -9.39 8.90 25.03
C LEU A 140 -10.05 7.86 24.12
N LEU A 141 -9.27 6.91 23.58
CA LEU A 141 -9.79 5.87 22.70
C LEU A 141 -10.51 4.78 23.48
N ASP A 142 -10.05 4.45 24.69
CA ASP A 142 -10.70 3.47 25.57
C ASP A 142 -12.05 3.96 26.10
N ASP A 143 -12.23 5.27 26.30
CA ASP A 143 -13.51 5.87 26.70
C ASP A 143 -14.53 5.98 25.55
N ALA A 144 -14.07 5.84 24.30
CA ALA A 144 -14.93 5.98 23.13
C ALA A 144 -15.82 4.74 22.92
N ASP A 145 -17.13 4.96 22.68
CA ASP A 145 -18.07 3.88 22.33
C ASP A 145 -17.65 3.19 21.01
N PRO A 146 -17.29 1.89 21.03
CA PRO A 146 -16.82 1.16 19.85
C PRO A 146 -17.84 1.09 18.72
N VAL A 147 -19.14 0.99 19.04
CA VAL A 147 -20.23 0.87 18.06
C VAL A 147 -20.45 2.20 17.37
N VAL A 148 -20.49 3.30 18.13
CA VAL A 148 -20.62 4.66 17.57
C VAL A 148 -19.40 4.99 16.70
N TYR A 149 -18.20 4.66 17.18
CA TYR A 149 -16.97 4.87 16.45
C TYR A 149 -16.95 4.08 15.14
N TYR A 150 -17.31 2.79 15.19
CA TYR A 150 -17.43 1.93 14.01
C TYR A 150 -18.42 2.46 12.97
N ARG A 151 -19.60 2.93 13.41
CA ARG A 151 -20.60 3.55 12.50
C ARG A 151 -20.04 4.78 11.80
N ALA A 152 -19.26 5.60 12.50
CA ALA A 152 -18.60 6.75 11.90
C ALA A 152 -17.55 6.33 10.86
N LEU A 153 -16.79 5.25 11.11
CA LEU A 153 -15.84 4.68 10.16
C LEU A 153 -16.51 4.18 8.88
N LYS A 154 -17.69 3.54 8.97
CA LYS A 154 -18.47 3.11 7.79
C LYS A 154 -18.74 4.29 6.83
N GLY A 155 -18.94 5.50 7.35
CA GLY A 155 -19.15 6.73 6.57
C GLY A 155 -17.92 7.25 5.82
N LEU A 156 -16.73 6.72 6.08
CA LEU A 156 -15.52 7.05 5.30
C LEU A 156 -15.52 6.40 3.92
N VAL A 157 -16.15 5.23 3.80
CA VAL A 157 -16.05 4.40 2.61
C VAL A 157 -16.97 4.93 1.50
N ARG A 158 -16.42 5.09 0.30
CA ARG A 158 -17.16 5.43 -0.93
C ARG A 158 -17.68 4.15 -1.61
N ASP A 159 -18.72 4.29 -2.41
CA ASP A 159 -19.18 3.19 -3.25
C ASP A 159 -18.13 2.91 -4.35
N GLY A 160 -17.91 1.63 -4.67
CA GLY A 160 -17.04 1.21 -5.78
C GLY A 160 -15.52 1.19 -5.50
N HIS A 161 -15.08 1.29 -4.24
CA HIS A 161 -13.64 1.30 -3.90
C HIS A 161 -12.83 0.05 -4.28
N SER A 162 -13.49 -1.10 -4.41
CA SER A 162 -12.94 -2.37 -4.89
C SER A 162 -14.11 -3.33 -5.11
N SER A 163 -14.03 -4.18 -6.12
CA SER A 163 -14.98 -5.29 -6.32
C SER A 163 -14.81 -6.41 -5.27
N VAL A 164 -13.65 -6.45 -4.60
CA VAL A 164 -13.28 -7.50 -3.64
C VAL A 164 -13.82 -7.19 -2.24
N LEU A 165 -13.80 -5.91 -1.84
CA LEU A 165 -14.13 -5.49 -0.48
C LEU A 165 -15.62 -5.27 -0.28
N VAL A 166 -16.26 -6.15 0.49
CA VAL A 166 -17.66 -6.00 0.89
C VAL A 166 -17.76 -5.51 2.35
N PRO A 167 -18.90 -4.91 2.75
CA PRO A 167 -19.10 -4.50 4.14
C PRO A 167 -18.94 -5.67 5.11
N LEU A 168 -18.24 -5.43 6.21
CA LEU A 168 -18.27 -6.26 7.41
C LEU A 168 -19.32 -5.67 8.36
N GLU A 169 -19.90 -6.48 9.24
CA GLU A 169 -20.73 -5.99 10.34
C GLU A 169 -19.91 -5.85 11.62
N TYR A 170 -20.35 -4.94 12.49
CA TYR A 170 -19.72 -4.81 13.79
C TYR A 170 -19.89 -6.11 14.59
N SER A 171 -18.81 -6.55 15.21
CA SER A 171 -18.80 -7.60 16.23
C SER A 171 -17.77 -7.25 17.29
N GLU A 172 -18.10 -7.53 18.55
CA GLU A 172 -17.20 -7.41 19.71
C GLU A 172 -16.09 -8.47 19.68
N ASP A 173 -16.31 -9.59 18.99
CA ASP A 173 -15.31 -10.67 18.82
C ASP A 173 -14.08 -10.20 18.04
N TYR A 174 -14.22 -9.13 17.26
CA TYR A 174 -13.15 -8.52 16.50
C TYR A 174 -12.51 -7.40 17.30
N SER A 175 -11.38 -7.69 17.95
CA SER A 175 -10.61 -6.71 18.73
C SER A 175 -10.29 -5.44 17.94
N PHE A 176 -10.00 -5.56 16.64
CA PHE A 176 -9.72 -4.42 15.75
C PHE A 176 -10.91 -3.46 15.52
N HIS A 177 -12.12 -3.80 15.96
CA HIS A 177 -13.23 -2.86 16.03
C HIS A 177 -13.16 -1.93 17.24
N HIS A 178 -12.40 -2.28 18.29
CA HIS A 178 -12.21 -1.44 19.46
C HIS A 178 -11.39 -0.19 19.09
N PRO A 179 -11.78 1.04 19.48
CA PRO A 179 -11.10 2.27 19.05
C PRO A 179 -9.63 2.35 19.45
N SER A 180 -9.25 1.79 20.60
CA SER A 180 -7.86 1.79 21.08
C SER A 180 -6.93 0.81 20.35
N THR A 181 -7.47 -0.16 19.60
CA THR A 181 -6.66 -1.02 18.75
C THR A 181 -6.21 -0.24 17.52
N VAL A 182 -4.99 0.29 17.53
CA VAL A 182 -4.40 1.05 16.40
C VAL A 182 -3.39 0.25 15.59
N SER A 183 -2.96 -0.89 16.12
CA SER A 183 -2.17 -1.89 15.41
C SER A 183 -2.74 -3.28 15.63
N VAL A 184 -2.43 -4.19 14.71
CA VAL A 184 -2.81 -5.61 14.80
C VAL A 184 -1.60 -6.44 14.40
N GLU A 185 -1.16 -7.32 15.30
CA GLU A 185 0.02 -8.17 15.11
C GLU A 185 -0.17 -9.18 13.96
N PRO A 186 0.91 -9.56 13.25
CA PRO A 186 0.83 -10.57 12.21
C PRO A 186 0.44 -11.93 12.80
N ALA A 187 -0.33 -12.68 12.04
CA ALA A 187 -0.70 -14.07 12.29
C ALA A 187 -0.39 -14.86 11.01
N PRO A 188 0.91 -15.06 10.69
CA PRO A 188 1.32 -15.62 9.42
C PRO A 188 0.72 -17.01 9.22
N SER A 189 0.27 -17.27 7.99
CA SER A 189 -0.26 -18.58 7.58
C SER A 189 0.77 -19.28 6.72
N THR A 190 0.43 -19.64 5.48
CA THR A 190 1.38 -20.20 4.51
C THR A 190 1.51 -19.28 3.29
N VAL A 191 2.59 -19.46 2.52
CA VAL A 191 2.74 -18.80 1.20
C VAL A 191 1.56 -19.16 0.29
N ASP A 192 1.10 -20.41 0.31
CA ASP A 192 -0.10 -20.85 -0.43
C ASP A 192 -1.36 -20.08 -0.05
N THR A 193 -1.54 -19.77 1.23
CA THR A 193 -2.69 -18.98 1.70
C THR A 193 -2.62 -17.55 1.17
N THR A 194 -1.42 -16.96 1.18
CA THR A 194 -1.17 -15.64 0.60
C THR A 194 -1.48 -15.64 -0.91
N MET A 195 -0.99 -16.64 -1.63
CA MET A 195 -1.26 -16.84 -3.07
C MET A 195 -2.74 -17.02 -3.35
N LEU A 196 -3.46 -17.78 -2.53
CA LEU A 196 -4.90 -18.00 -2.67
C LEU A 196 -5.68 -16.69 -2.59
N TYR A 197 -5.42 -15.87 -1.56
CA TYR A 197 -6.09 -14.58 -1.40
C TYR A 197 -5.71 -13.61 -2.53
N ALA A 198 -4.44 -13.60 -2.92
CA ALA A 198 -3.96 -12.72 -3.98
C ALA A 198 -4.57 -13.05 -5.34
N ARG A 199 -4.60 -14.33 -5.74
CA ARG A 199 -5.26 -14.81 -6.98
C ARG A 199 -6.76 -14.53 -6.98
N ALA A 200 -7.41 -14.68 -5.83
CA ALA A 200 -8.83 -14.40 -5.71
C ALA A 200 -9.15 -12.90 -5.86
N ALA A 201 -8.23 -12.01 -5.47
CA ALA A 201 -8.35 -10.57 -5.66
C ALA A 201 -7.93 -10.10 -7.05
N CYS A 202 -6.90 -10.72 -7.63
CA CYS A 202 -6.30 -10.38 -8.91
C CYS A 202 -5.92 -11.67 -9.65
N PRO A 203 -6.70 -12.12 -10.66
CA PRO A 203 -6.40 -13.34 -11.40
C PRO A 203 -5.01 -13.35 -12.05
N GLU A 204 -4.52 -12.19 -12.50
CA GLU A 204 -3.22 -11.99 -13.13
C GLU A 204 -2.07 -11.82 -12.11
N PHE A 205 -2.30 -12.14 -10.84
CA PHE A 205 -1.36 -11.87 -9.75
C PHE A 205 0.04 -12.44 -9.98
N GLU A 206 0.15 -13.69 -10.43
CA GLU A 206 1.46 -14.30 -10.67
C GLU A 206 2.15 -13.71 -11.89
N ASP A 207 1.45 -13.75 -13.03
CA ASP A 207 1.97 -13.35 -14.34
C ASP A 207 2.35 -11.86 -14.38
N VAL A 208 1.75 -11.04 -13.53
CA VAL A 208 2.01 -9.60 -13.49
C VAL A 208 2.75 -9.20 -12.22
N LEU A 209 2.17 -9.45 -11.05
CA LEU A 209 2.68 -8.87 -9.80
C LEU A 209 3.91 -9.64 -9.28
N VAL A 210 3.85 -10.97 -9.20
CA VAL A 210 4.98 -11.80 -8.76
C VAL A 210 6.12 -11.72 -9.78
N GLU A 211 5.84 -11.85 -11.08
CA GLU A 211 6.87 -11.70 -12.12
C GLU A 211 7.57 -10.32 -12.04
N GLY A 212 6.84 -9.28 -11.63
CA GLY A 212 7.40 -7.97 -11.36
C GLY A 212 8.58 -7.96 -10.38
N PHE A 213 8.53 -8.78 -9.33
CA PHE A 213 9.60 -8.90 -8.35
C PHE A 213 10.60 -10.01 -8.69
N ALA A 214 10.12 -11.13 -9.23
CA ALA A 214 10.91 -12.34 -9.45
C ALA A 214 11.75 -12.34 -10.75
N LYS A 215 11.73 -11.26 -11.53
CA LYS A 215 12.57 -11.12 -12.74
C LYS A 215 14.06 -11.35 -12.39
N PRO A 216 14.79 -12.22 -13.13
CA PRO A 216 16.22 -12.45 -12.87
C PRO A 216 17.07 -11.17 -12.91
N ALA A 217 16.67 -10.20 -13.73
CA ALA A 217 17.31 -8.88 -13.79
C ALA A 217 17.14 -8.03 -12.52
N ARG A 218 16.38 -8.52 -11.52
CA ARG A 218 16.11 -7.89 -10.23
C ARG A 218 16.47 -8.82 -9.06
N ASP A 219 17.22 -9.90 -9.30
CA ASP A 219 17.63 -10.78 -8.19
C ASP A 219 18.49 -10.03 -7.17
N ASP A 220 19.33 -9.10 -7.63
CA ASP A 220 20.12 -8.19 -6.80
C ASP A 220 19.26 -7.30 -5.89
N LEU A 221 18.07 -6.91 -6.35
CA LEU A 221 17.13 -6.11 -5.57
C LEU A 221 16.65 -6.86 -4.32
N LEU A 222 16.22 -8.12 -4.48
CA LEU A 222 15.71 -8.91 -3.36
C LEU A 222 16.83 -9.32 -2.40
N VAL A 223 18.04 -9.58 -2.91
CA VAL A 223 19.24 -9.77 -2.08
C VAL A 223 19.59 -8.51 -1.29
N SER A 224 19.61 -7.35 -1.95
CA SER A 224 19.87 -6.08 -1.29
C SER A 224 18.81 -5.76 -0.23
N LEU A 225 17.55 -6.07 -0.51
CA LEU A 225 16.47 -5.90 0.45
C LEU A 225 16.66 -6.81 1.67
N TYR A 226 17.04 -8.07 1.45
CA TYR A 226 17.37 -8.98 2.54
C TYR A 226 18.54 -8.46 3.39
N ASP A 227 19.64 -8.04 2.75
CA ASP A 227 20.81 -7.51 3.47
C ASP A 227 20.45 -6.29 4.30
N LEU A 228 19.69 -5.35 3.74
CA LEU A 228 19.21 -4.18 4.48
C LEU A 228 18.39 -4.59 5.71
N LEU A 229 17.45 -5.52 5.57
CA LEU A 229 16.53 -5.87 6.65
C LEU A 229 17.18 -6.75 7.73
N PHE A 230 17.94 -7.77 7.34
CA PHE A 230 18.42 -8.82 8.23
C PHE A 230 19.86 -8.63 8.68
N VAL A 231 20.72 -8.09 7.81
CA VAL A 231 22.16 -7.93 8.09
C VAL A 231 22.45 -6.54 8.63
N GLU A 232 22.04 -5.50 7.90
CA GLU A 232 22.30 -4.11 8.25
C GLU A 232 21.30 -3.52 9.24
N ARG A 233 20.14 -4.19 9.44
CA ARG A 233 19.02 -3.73 10.26
C ARG A 233 18.54 -2.31 9.90
N ARG A 234 18.51 -2.01 8.61
CA ARG A 234 17.99 -0.77 8.02
C ARG A 234 16.51 -0.89 7.71
N ASN A 235 15.79 0.19 7.93
CA ASN A 235 14.35 0.22 7.63
C ASN A 235 14.13 0.57 6.16
N VAL A 236 13.19 -0.11 5.51
CA VAL A 236 12.84 0.10 4.10
C VAL A 236 11.35 0.41 3.97
N ALA A 237 11.00 1.54 3.37
CA ALA A 237 9.62 1.83 3.02
C ALA A 237 9.28 1.26 1.64
N VAL A 238 8.21 0.47 1.53
CA VAL A 238 7.63 0.09 0.24
C VAL A 238 6.52 1.07 -0.08
N VAL A 239 6.71 1.88 -1.12
CA VAL A 239 5.81 3.00 -1.43
C VAL A 239 5.13 2.80 -2.77
N THR A 240 3.79 2.87 -2.76
CA THR A 240 2.97 2.70 -3.96
C THR A 240 2.16 3.96 -4.31
N ASN A 241 1.70 4.05 -5.57
CA ASN A 241 0.49 4.80 -5.89
C ASN A 241 -0.74 4.17 -5.20
N HIS A 242 -1.90 4.83 -5.27
CA HIS A 242 -3.11 4.40 -4.58
C HIS A 242 -4.31 4.37 -5.52
N GLY A 243 -4.25 3.56 -6.58
CA GLY A 243 -5.35 3.39 -7.53
C GLY A 243 -6.56 2.70 -6.92
N GLN A 244 -6.36 1.61 -6.18
CA GLN A 244 -7.39 0.91 -5.42
C GLN A 244 -6.98 0.73 -3.94
N ILE A 245 -7.95 0.39 -3.09
CA ILE A 245 -7.68 0.14 -1.66
C ILE A 245 -6.71 -1.04 -1.46
N ILE A 246 -6.83 -2.06 -2.32
CA ILE A 246 -6.12 -3.34 -2.16
C ILE A 246 -4.70 -3.34 -2.74
N ASP A 247 -4.27 -2.27 -3.41
CA ASP A 247 -2.99 -2.17 -4.10
C ASP A 247 -1.81 -2.60 -3.22
N ILE A 248 -1.67 -1.97 -2.05
CA ILE A 248 -0.55 -2.23 -1.14
C ILE A 248 -0.56 -3.67 -0.60
N ALA A 249 -1.76 -4.25 -0.41
CA ALA A 249 -1.90 -5.62 0.06
C ALA A 249 -1.36 -6.62 -0.97
N LEU A 250 -1.67 -6.39 -2.26
CA LEU A 250 -1.20 -7.24 -3.35
C LEU A 250 0.28 -7.02 -3.65
N VAL A 251 0.78 -5.78 -3.58
CA VAL A 251 2.22 -5.52 -3.69
C VAL A 251 3.00 -6.24 -2.60
N MET A 252 2.52 -6.19 -1.35
CA MET A 252 3.15 -6.92 -0.25
C MET A 252 3.04 -8.43 -0.42
N ALA A 253 1.91 -8.96 -0.91
CA ALA A 253 1.78 -10.38 -1.24
C ALA A 253 2.81 -10.82 -2.29
N ALA A 254 2.98 -10.04 -3.36
CA ALA A 254 3.92 -10.36 -4.42
C ALA A 254 5.37 -10.33 -3.94
N LEU A 255 5.71 -9.34 -3.09
CA LEU A 255 7.01 -9.28 -2.44
C LEU A 255 7.24 -10.50 -1.54
N PHE A 256 6.27 -10.87 -0.70
CA PHE A 256 6.35 -12.04 0.18
C PHE A 256 6.60 -13.32 -0.60
N VAL A 257 5.79 -13.58 -1.62
CA VAL A 257 5.92 -14.76 -2.47
C VAL A 257 7.30 -14.79 -3.13
N SER A 258 7.80 -13.66 -3.61
CA SER A 258 9.10 -13.60 -4.28
C SER A 258 10.29 -13.75 -3.33
N MET A 259 10.18 -13.25 -2.09
CA MET A 259 11.23 -13.40 -1.08
C MET A 259 11.24 -14.80 -0.44
N LEU A 260 10.09 -15.47 -0.40
CA LEU A 260 9.91 -16.80 0.20
C LEU A 260 9.91 -17.93 -0.84
N ASP A 261 10.31 -17.63 -2.08
CA ASP A 261 10.46 -18.62 -3.14
C ASP A 261 11.41 -19.74 -2.71
N GLU A 262 11.02 -21.01 -2.92
CA GLU A 262 11.76 -22.17 -2.40
C GLU A 262 13.16 -22.29 -2.98
N ASP A 263 13.37 -21.78 -4.21
CA ASP A 263 14.65 -21.83 -4.90
C ASP A 263 15.52 -20.60 -4.59
N ARG A 264 15.00 -19.61 -3.85
CA ARG A 264 15.74 -18.40 -3.48
C ARG A 264 16.62 -18.62 -2.25
N SER A 265 17.82 -18.04 -2.33
CA SER A 265 18.75 -17.90 -1.21
C SER A 265 19.40 -16.52 -1.21
N PHE A 266 19.69 -15.97 -0.04
CA PHE A 266 20.14 -14.59 0.10
C PHE A 266 21.63 -14.40 0.43
N GLY A 267 22.34 -15.48 0.75
CA GLY A 267 23.77 -15.41 1.03
C GLY A 267 24.54 -16.62 0.49
N VAL A 268 25.84 -16.61 0.75
CA VAL A 268 26.78 -17.62 0.23
C VAL A 268 26.54 -18.99 0.88
N LEU A 269 25.88 -19.04 2.04
CA LEU A 269 25.59 -20.27 2.76
C LEU A 269 24.22 -20.86 2.42
N GLY A 270 23.48 -20.25 1.48
CA GLY A 270 22.15 -20.70 1.11
C GLY A 270 21.08 -20.30 2.12
N GLU A 271 21.24 -19.16 2.78
CA GLU A 271 20.30 -18.60 3.76
C GLU A 271 18.91 -18.48 3.13
N LYS A 272 17.92 -19.09 3.79
CA LYS A 272 16.50 -19.03 3.42
C LYS A 272 15.74 -18.23 4.47
N LEU A 273 14.64 -17.64 4.03
CA LEU A 273 13.76 -16.82 4.86
C LEU A 273 12.48 -17.60 5.17
N THR A 274 12.00 -17.55 6.41
CA THR A 274 10.67 -18.07 6.75
C THR A 274 9.59 -16.99 6.69
N ILE A 275 8.33 -17.39 6.55
CA ILE A 275 7.21 -16.45 6.53
C ILE A 275 7.08 -15.70 7.86
N GLU A 276 7.39 -16.34 8.99
CA GLU A 276 7.36 -15.73 10.31
C GLU A 276 8.41 -14.62 10.43
N GLU A 277 9.64 -14.88 9.98
CA GLU A 277 10.75 -13.91 10.01
C GLU A 277 10.44 -12.67 9.16
N LEU A 278 9.86 -12.87 7.97
CA LEU A 278 9.47 -11.76 7.11
C LEU A 278 8.25 -11.01 7.67
N ALA A 279 7.26 -11.74 8.22
CA ALA A 279 6.06 -11.14 8.76
C ALA A 279 6.31 -10.29 10.01
N GLU A 280 7.21 -10.73 10.89
CA GLU A 280 7.60 -9.98 12.09
C GLU A 280 8.17 -8.60 11.75
N ARG A 281 8.87 -8.51 10.62
CA ARG A 281 9.51 -7.30 10.09
C ARG A 281 8.63 -6.47 9.17
N SER A 282 7.44 -6.96 8.80
CA SER A 282 6.62 -6.33 7.78
C SER A 282 5.45 -5.58 8.39
N ASN A 283 5.38 -4.28 8.13
CA ASN A 283 4.37 -3.39 8.66
C ASN A 283 3.60 -2.74 7.51
N THR A 284 2.27 -2.83 7.48
CA THR A 284 1.43 -2.20 6.46
C THR A 284 0.57 -1.12 7.07
N LEU A 285 0.68 0.10 6.56
CA LEU A 285 -0.15 1.23 6.96
C LEU A 285 -1.41 1.29 6.09
N VAL A 286 -2.58 1.13 6.70
CA VAL A 286 -3.87 1.21 6.01
C VAL A 286 -4.83 2.16 6.73
N SER A 287 -5.82 2.66 5.99
CA SER A 287 -6.89 3.43 6.65
C SER A 287 -7.69 2.53 7.59
N ARG A 288 -8.03 3.06 8.77
CA ARG A 288 -8.90 2.38 9.74
C ARG A 288 -10.25 1.98 9.16
N MET A 289 -10.72 2.62 8.08
CA MET A 289 -11.96 2.20 7.43
C MET A 289 -11.92 0.75 6.89
N VAL A 290 -10.73 0.17 6.72
CA VAL A 290 -10.56 -1.24 6.33
C VAL A 290 -11.10 -2.19 7.40
N THR A 291 -11.18 -1.77 8.67
CA THR A 291 -11.81 -2.58 9.73
C THR A 291 -13.30 -2.80 9.50
N THR A 292 -13.96 -1.99 8.67
CA THR A 292 -15.38 -2.15 8.34
C THR A 292 -15.59 -3.01 7.08
N ARG A 293 -14.56 -3.73 6.63
CA ARG A 293 -14.54 -4.46 5.37
C ARG A 293 -14.07 -5.89 5.53
N GLN A 294 -14.54 -6.74 4.63
CA GLN A 294 -14.12 -8.13 4.49
C GLN A 294 -13.86 -8.45 3.02
N ALA A 295 -12.98 -9.43 2.80
CA ALA A 295 -12.70 -10.03 1.50
C ALA A 295 -12.94 -11.54 1.63
N PHE A 296 -13.62 -12.15 0.65
CA PHE A 296 -13.84 -13.61 0.63
C PHE A 296 -14.58 -14.17 1.87
N GLY A 297 -15.38 -13.33 2.55
CA GLY A 297 -16.04 -13.70 3.80
C GLY A 297 -15.13 -13.68 5.04
N ILE A 298 -13.92 -13.13 4.91
CA ILE A 298 -12.93 -13.00 5.97
C ILE A 298 -12.68 -11.51 6.22
N PRO A 299 -12.67 -11.04 7.49
CA PRO A 299 -12.29 -9.66 7.80
C PRO A 299 -11.00 -9.25 7.09
N ALA A 300 -11.01 -8.08 6.43
CA ALA A 300 -9.88 -7.65 5.59
C ALA A 300 -8.58 -7.49 6.41
N ILE A 301 -8.72 -7.11 7.68
CA ILE A 301 -7.59 -7.06 8.63
C ILE A 301 -6.96 -8.44 8.82
N GLN A 302 -7.75 -9.50 8.95
CA GLN A 302 -7.24 -10.87 9.13
C GLN A 302 -6.57 -11.39 7.86
N VAL A 303 -7.04 -10.99 6.68
CA VAL A 303 -6.34 -11.27 5.41
C VAL A 303 -4.95 -10.62 5.40
N LEU A 304 -4.84 -9.37 5.84
CA LEU A 304 -3.54 -8.67 5.91
C LEU A 304 -2.61 -9.26 6.98
N GLN A 305 -3.17 -9.73 8.10
CA GLN A 305 -2.40 -10.37 9.18
C GLN A 305 -1.69 -11.64 8.73
N SER A 306 -2.12 -12.30 7.65
CA SER A 306 -1.43 -13.48 7.14
C SER A 306 0.01 -13.20 6.66
N MET A 307 0.38 -11.92 6.54
CA MET A 307 1.70 -11.48 6.09
C MET A 307 2.28 -10.37 6.95
N THR A 308 1.49 -9.40 7.41
CA THR A 308 2.03 -8.14 7.95
C THR A 308 1.35 -7.70 9.23
N ARG A 309 2.10 -6.99 10.08
CA ARG A 309 1.53 -6.15 11.12
C ARG A 309 0.76 -5.01 10.49
N VAL A 310 -0.47 -4.79 10.91
CA VAL A 310 -1.34 -3.76 10.30
C VAL A 310 -1.41 -2.55 11.22
N PHE A 311 -1.06 -1.37 10.72
CA PHE A 311 -1.25 -0.08 11.41
C PHE A 311 -2.43 0.68 10.83
N LEU A 312 -3.31 1.18 11.71
CA LEU A 312 -4.59 1.77 11.35
C LEU A 312 -4.54 3.29 11.47
N THR A 313 -4.44 3.99 10.33
CA THR A 313 -4.45 5.46 10.29
C THR A 313 -5.83 6.05 9.99
N MET A 314 -6.09 7.24 10.51
CA MET A 314 -7.31 8.00 10.27
C MET A 314 -7.05 9.21 9.36
N PRO A 315 -7.86 9.44 8.31
CA PRO A 315 -7.66 10.57 7.41
C PRO A 315 -7.89 11.89 8.15
N GLN A 316 -7.00 12.87 7.94
CA GLN A 316 -7.09 14.18 8.59
C GLN A 316 -7.91 15.23 7.79
N THR A 317 -8.27 14.91 6.55
CA THR A 317 -8.77 15.87 5.54
C THR A 317 -10.31 15.84 5.38
N HIS A 318 -10.84 16.36 4.26
CA HIS A 318 -12.28 16.48 3.94
C HIS A 318 -13.12 15.22 4.20
N SER A 319 -12.56 14.02 4.00
CA SER A 319 -13.25 12.75 4.28
C SER A 319 -13.72 12.64 5.74
N ARG A 320 -12.96 13.22 6.69
CA ARG A 320 -13.33 13.32 8.11
C ARG A 320 -14.62 14.11 8.32
N ARG A 321 -14.73 15.28 7.67
CA ARG A 321 -15.88 16.18 7.81
C ARG A 321 -17.16 15.53 7.28
N ARG A 322 -17.04 14.78 6.18
CA ARG A 322 -18.16 14.01 5.60
C ARG A 322 -18.63 12.90 6.55
N ALA A 323 -17.70 12.18 7.17
CA ALA A 323 -18.01 11.09 8.10
C ALA A 323 -18.38 11.55 9.52
N LYS A 324 -18.40 12.86 9.79
CA LYS A 324 -18.65 13.45 11.13
C LYS A 324 -17.77 12.83 12.23
N LEU A 325 -16.54 12.48 11.89
CA LEU A 325 -15.60 11.89 12.83
C LEU A 325 -15.10 12.94 13.82
N ASP A 326 -15.08 12.57 15.09
CA ASP A 326 -14.52 13.41 16.15
C ASP A 326 -13.05 13.69 15.87
N ALA A 327 -12.70 14.98 15.77
CA ALA A 327 -11.34 15.42 15.52
C ALA A 327 -10.38 15.02 16.65
N THR A 328 -10.87 14.93 17.89
CA THR A 328 -10.09 14.51 19.06
C THR A 328 -9.72 13.04 18.96
N LEU A 329 -10.69 12.16 18.65
CA LEU A 329 -10.43 10.73 18.46
C LEU A 329 -9.54 10.46 17.24
N VAL A 330 -9.69 11.21 16.16
CA VAL A 330 -8.80 11.12 14.98
C VAL A 330 -7.35 11.47 15.34
N LYS A 331 -7.15 12.54 16.13
CA LYS A 331 -5.81 12.92 16.60
C LYS A 331 -5.25 11.85 17.55
N ALA A 332 -6.05 11.36 18.49
CA ALA A 332 -5.66 10.31 19.43
C ALA A 332 -5.24 9.02 18.70
N ASN A 333 -6.06 8.52 17.77
CA ASN A 333 -5.73 7.34 16.96
C ASN A 333 -4.40 7.51 16.23
N ASN A 334 -4.22 8.63 15.52
CA ASN A 334 -2.99 8.85 14.75
C ASN A 334 -1.76 9.07 15.65
N ALA A 335 -1.91 9.65 16.84
CA ALA A 335 -0.83 9.80 17.80
C ALA A 335 -0.39 8.44 18.36
N LEU A 336 -1.36 7.62 18.83
CA LEU A 336 -1.07 6.29 19.36
C LEU A 336 -0.51 5.35 18.28
N MET A 337 -1.08 5.37 17.07
CA MET A 337 -0.59 4.59 15.93
C MET A 337 0.86 4.92 15.59
N ARG A 338 1.19 6.23 15.52
CA ARG A 338 2.57 6.67 15.25
C ARG A 338 3.53 6.23 16.34
N PHE A 339 3.14 6.39 17.60
CA PHE A 339 3.95 5.94 18.72
C PHE A 339 4.25 4.43 18.67
N GLU A 340 3.25 3.59 18.37
CA GLU A 340 3.47 2.15 18.23
C GLU A 340 4.32 1.81 17.00
N LEU A 341 4.12 2.49 15.87
CA LEU A 341 4.92 2.29 14.67
C LEU A 341 6.37 2.71 14.88
N GLU A 342 6.62 3.85 15.51
CA GLU A 342 7.96 4.35 15.83
C GLU A 342 8.71 3.37 16.73
N LYS A 343 8.05 2.76 17.72
CA LYS A 343 8.64 1.69 18.52
C LYS A 343 9.09 0.51 17.68
N ARG A 344 8.29 0.09 16.69
CA ARG A 344 8.66 -0.99 15.77
C ARG A 344 9.82 -0.61 14.87
N LEU A 345 9.77 0.56 14.25
CA LEU A 345 10.85 1.05 13.39
C LEU A 345 12.17 1.23 14.16
N ALA A 346 12.12 1.58 15.44
CA ALA A 346 13.30 1.67 16.29
C ALA A 346 14.02 0.33 16.52
N GLU A 347 13.35 -0.82 16.32
CA GLU A 347 13.99 -2.14 16.36
C GLU A 347 14.97 -2.35 15.18
N GLY A 348 14.82 -1.57 14.11
CA GLY A 348 15.60 -1.68 12.87
C GLY A 348 15.25 -2.92 12.05
N GLY A 349 15.57 -2.88 10.76
CA GLY A 349 15.34 -3.99 9.83
C GLY A 349 13.87 -4.23 9.55
N GLN A 350 13.07 -3.16 9.48
CA GLN A 350 11.63 -3.21 9.27
C GLN A 350 11.24 -2.77 7.86
N ILE A 351 10.23 -3.41 7.28
CA ILE A 351 9.50 -2.93 6.12
C ILE A 351 8.32 -2.06 6.60
N LEU A 352 8.16 -0.88 6.00
CA LEU A 352 6.94 -0.07 6.11
C LEU A 352 6.27 0.08 4.74
N ALA A 353 5.19 -0.65 4.53
CA ALA A 353 4.41 -0.64 3.31
C ALA A 353 3.28 0.41 3.40
N MET A 354 3.21 1.32 2.42
CA MET A 354 2.19 2.36 2.39
C MET A 354 1.90 2.89 0.99
N ALA A 355 0.63 3.24 0.77
CA ALA A 355 0.25 4.20 -0.26
C ALA A 355 0.54 5.62 0.26
N ALA A 356 1.65 6.23 -0.14
CA ALA A 356 2.20 7.42 0.53
C ALA A 356 1.24 8.63 0.56
N SER A 357 0.38 8.77 -0.45
CA SER A 357 -0.58 9.87 -0.50
C SER A 357 -1.68 9.78 0.56
N GLY A 358 -1.90 8.59 1.15
CA GLY A 358 -2.91 8.34 2.18
C GLY A 358 -4.35 8.57 1.70
N THR A 359 -4.57 8.77 0.40
CA THR A 359 -5.88 8.98 -0.23
C THR A 359 -5.85 8.39 -1.63
N GLN A 360 -6.93 7.73 -2.02
CA GLN A 360 -7.04 7.13 -3.35
C GLN A 360 -6.83 8.18 -4.45
N ASP A 361 -6.11 7.76 -5.48
CA ASP A 361 -5.83 8.54 -6.68
C ASP A 361 -7.12 8.75 -7.48
N LEU A 362 -7.14 9.82 -8.28
CA LEU A 362 -8.35 10.26 -8.96
C LEU A 362 -8.22 9.99 -10.47
N THR A 363 -9.12 9.17 -11.01
CA THR A 363 -9.24 8.99 -12.45
C THR A 363 -10.24 10.01 -13.01
N ILE A 364 -9.84 10.77 -14.02
CA ILE A 364 -10.70 11.75 -14.67
C ILE A 364 -10.82 11.41 -16.15
N PRO A 365 -12.04 11.29 -16.72
CA PRO A 365 -12.20 10.96 -18.13
C PRO A 365 -11.59 12.00 -19.09
N GLN A 366 -11.62 13.29 -18.72
CA GLN A 366 -11.12 14.39 -19.53
C GLN A 366 -10.54 15.52 -18.67
N LEU A 367 -9.34 15.99 -18.99
CA LEU A 367 -8.69 17.07 -18.28
C LEU A 367 -9.22 18.44 -18.73
N MET A 368 -9.55 19.36 -17.80
CA MET A 368 -10.07 20.69 -18.17
C MET A 368 -9.06 21.50 -19.00
N ASN A 369 -9.53 22.44 -19.83
CA ASN A 369 -8.66 23.29 -20.66
C ASN A 369 -7.56 24.02 -19.86
N ARG A 370 -7.89 24.60 -18.69
CA ARG A 370 -6.88 25.29 -17.84
C ARG A 370 -5.84 24.30 -17.29
N ALA A 371 -6.30 23.13 -16.88
CA ALA A 371 -5.47 22.03 -16.39
C ALA A 371 -4.53 21.49 -17.48
N ARG A 372 -5.04 21.33 -18.70
CA ARG A 372 -4.27 20.93 -19.90
C ARG A 372 -3.21 21.97 -20.27
N VAL A 373 -3.55 23.25 -20.23
CA VAL A 373 -2.58 24.34 -20.49
C VAL A 373 -1.45 24.32 -19.45
N ALA A 374 -1.79 24.20 -18.16
CA ALA A 374 -0.79 24.09 -17.10
C ALA A 374 0.09 22.84 -17.26
N TRP A 375 -0.51 21.70 -17.61
CA TRP A 375 0.20 20.45 -17.88
C TRP A 375 1.15 20.57 -19.07
N ARG A 376 0.68 21.09 -20.21
CA ARG A 376 1.50 21.30 -21.41
C ARG A 376 2.68 22.22 -21.11
N HIS A 377 2.47 23.27 -20.32
CA HIS A 377 3.57 24.14 -19.90
C HIS A 377 4.60 23.42 -19.02
N ARG A 378 4.17 22.53 -18.11
CA ARG A 378 5.09 21.81 -17.21
C ARG A 378 5.83 20.67 -17.89
N ARG A 379 5.17 19.91 -18.76
CA ARG A 379 5.69 18.65 -19.31
C ARG A 379 5.91 18.64 -20.83
N GLY A 380 5.56 19.72 -21.51
CA GLY A 380 5.78 19.88 -22.95
C GLY A 380 4.79 19.12 -23.84
N ASP A 381 3.86 18.35 -23.27
CA ASP A 381 2.91 17.51 -24.02
C ASP A 381 1.47 17.72 -23.54
N ASP A 382 0.47 17.43 -24.37
CA ASP A 382 -0.96 17.53 -24.05
C ASP A 382 -1.61 16.14 -24.04
N PRO A 383 -2.16 15.67 -22.90
CA PRO A 383 -2.81 14.36 -22.83
C PRO A 383 -4.06 14.29 -23.70
N GLY A 384 -4.58 15.43 -24.19
CA GLY A 384 -5.75 15.44 -25.04
C GLY A 384 -7.03 15.16 -24.25
N GLU A 385 -7.90 14.33 -24.81
CA GLU A 385 -9.17 13.91 -24.18
C GLU A 385 -9.08 12.49 -23.58
N VAL A 386 -7.88 11.96 -23.42
CA VAL A 386 -7.72 10.64 -22.80
C VAL A 386 -7.93 10.73 -21.28
N PRO A 387 -8.40 9.64 -20.64
CA PRO A 387 -8.47 9.58 -19.19
C PRO A 387 -7.10 9.80 -18.56
N THR A 388 -7.06 10.55 -17.47
CA THR A 388 -5.83 10.83 -16.71
C THR A 388 -5.95 10.32 -15.28
N LEU A 389 -4.85 9.79 -14.74
CA LEU A 389 -4.74 9.38 -13.34
C LEU A 389 -4.01 10.46 -12.54
N HIS A 390 -4.56 10.83 -11.38
CA HIS A 390 -4.03 11.92 -10.55
C HIS A 390 -3.64 11.42 -9.16
N LEU A 391 -2.33 11.27 -8.95
CA LEU A 391 -1.74 10.90 -7.68
C LEU A 391 -1.87 12.04 -6.68
N GLN A 392 -2.40 11.71 -5.52
CA GLN A 392 -2.59 12.69 -4.45
C GLN A 392 -1.25 13.11 -3.82
N PRO A 393 -1.13 14.34 -3.29
CA PRO A 393 0.08 14.84 -2.67
C PRO A 393 0.43 14.06 -1.42
N ILE A 394 1.73 13.99 -1.13
CA ILE A 394 2.23 13.53 0.17
C ILE A 394 2.36 14.75 1.09
N PHE A 395 2.09 14.56 2.38
CA PHE A 395 2.17 15.61 3.39
C PHE A 395 3.34 15.35 4.33
N ASN A 396 3.74 16.37 5.12
CA ASN A 396 4.87 16.27 6.05
C ASN A 396 4.81 15.03 6.93
N GLY A 397 3.61 14.65 7.43
CA GLY A 397 3.46 13.43 8.22
C GLY A 397 3.82 12.14 7.48
N THR A 398 3.57 12.04 6.18
CA THR A 398 4.02 10.91 5.34
C THR A 398 5.52 11.01 5.08
N ILE A 399 6.02 12.21 4.76
CA ILE A 399 7.46 12.42 4.52
C ILE A 399 8.27 12.01 5.75
N SER A 400 7.82 12.36 6.96
CA SER A 400 8.44 11.92 8.21
C SER A 400 8.44 10.40 8.36
N LEU A 401 7.35 9.71 7.99
CA LEU A 401 7.30 8.24 8.01
C LEU A 401 8.25 7.62 6.99
N MET A 402 8.30 8.17 5.77
CA MET A 402 9.25 7.71 4.75
C MET A 402 10.69 7.89 5.24
N ARG A 403 11.02 9.04 5.82
CA ARG A 403 12.37 9.36 6.34
C ARG A 403 12.74 8.63 7.63
N ALA A 404 11.77 8.10 8.36
CA ALA A 404 12.02 7.15 9.43
C ALA A 404 12.53 5.79 8.88
N CYS A 405 12.35 5.56 7.58
CA CYS A 405 13.06 4.52 6.84
C CYS A 405 14.33 5.08 6.18
N ASP A 406 15.40 4.30 6.17
CA ASP A 406 16.66 4.69 5.54
C ASP A 406 16.55 4.63 4.00
N TYR A 407 15.76 3.68 3.49
CA TYR A 407 15.58 3.40 2.07
C TYR A 407 14.10 3.35 1.69
N VAL A 408 13.83 3.62 0.41
CA VAL A 408 12.52 3.43 -0.20
C VAL A 408 12.65 2.48 -1.39
N LEU A 409 11.73 1.51 -1.47
CA LEU A 409 11.44 0.73 -2.64
C LEU A 409 10.17 1.27 -3.30
N PRO A 410 10.28 2.07 -4.37
CA PRO A 410 9.11 2.62 -5.05
C PRO A 410 8.50 1.58 -5.98
N VAL A 411 7.17 1.48 -5.97
CA VAL A 411 6.41 0.52 -6.77
C VAL A 411 5.24 1.23 -7.43
N ALA A 412 5.22 1.26 -8.76
CA ALA A 412 4.04 1.66 -9.52
C ALA A 412 3.18 0.42 -9.82
N VAL A 413 1.89 0.47 -9.52
CA VAL A 413 0.96 -0.65 -9.70
C VAL A 413 -0.35 -0.18 -10.34
N SER A 414 -0.86 -0.98 -11.26
CA SER A 414 -2.21 -0.85 -11.81
C SER A 414 -2.90 -2.20 -11.73
N LEU A 415 -4.07 -2.22 -11.10
CA LEU A 415 -4.97 -3.37 -11.04
C LEU A 415 -6.13 -3.24 -12.04
N ASP A 416 -6.01 -2.35 -13.04
CA ASP A 416 -7.00 -2.28 -14.11
C ASP A 416 -6.91 -3.56 -14.97
N HIS A 417 -8.01 -4.32 -15.03
CA HIS A 417 -8.16 -5.51 -15.88
C HIS A 417 -7.70 -5.35 -17.34
N LYS A 418 -7.71 -4.12 -17.88
CA LYS A 418 -7.26 -3.87 -19.26
C LYS A 418 -5.75 -3.76 -19.39
N THR A 419 -5.08 -3.27 -18.35
CA THR A 419 -3.65 -3.00 -18.33
C THR A 419 -3.08 -3.29 -16.93
N PRO A 420 -3.21 -4.53 -16.44
CA PRO A 420 -2.65 -4.89 -15.14
C PRO A 420 -1.13 -4.78 -15.25
N SER A 421 -0.50 -4.07 -14.32
CA SER A 421 0.94 -3.85 -14.39
C SER A 421 1.54 -3.58 -13.02
N ILE A 422 2.82 -3.94 -12.89
CA ILE A 422 3.67 -3.54 -11.79
C ILE A 422 5.03 -3.11 -12.34
N THR A 423 5.56 -2.00 -11.82
CA THR A 423 6.93 -1.57 -12.07
C THR A 423 7.60 -1.31 -10.74
N VAL A 424 8.57 -2.15 -10.40
CA VAL A 424 9.38 -2.04 -9.19
C VAL A 424 10.64 -1.24 -9.53
N GLY A 425 10.90 -0.18 -8.76
CA GLY A 425 12.08 0.65 -8.92
C GLY A 425 13.27 0.14 -8.12
N SER A 426 14.36 0.91 -8.13
CA SER A 426 15.56 0.60 -7.35
C SER A 426 15.42 1.09 -5.90
N LEU A 427 16.07 0.39 -4.97
CA LEU A 427 16.22 0.85 -3.59
C LEU A 427 16.91 2.22 -3.56
N THR A 428 16.20 3.21 -3.06
CA THR A 428 16.64 4.61 -3.06
C THR A 428 16.84 5.07 -1.62
N ARG A 429 18.05 5.48 -1.26
CA ARG A 429 18.33 6.05 0.05
C ARG A 429 17.74 7.45 0.16
N LEU A 430 17.00 7.73 1.23
CA LEU A 430 16.47 9.07 1.49
C LEU A 430 17.53 9.93 2.17
N ARG A 431 17.70 11.16 1.68
CA ARG A 431 18.58 12.18 2.27
C ARG A 431 17.77 13.42 2.66
N GLU A 432 16.83 13.80 1.81
CA GLU A 432 16.08 15.05 1.89
C GLU A 432 14.58 14.82 1.70
N ASP A 433 13.75 15.77 2.13
CA ASP A 433 12.30 15.70 1.91
C ASP A 433 11.95 15.66 0.41
N GLU A 434 12.76 16.31 -0.44
CA GLU A 434 12.57 16.31 -1.89
C GLU A 434 12.79 14.93 -2.52
N ASP A 435 13.55 14.03 -1.89
CA ASP A 435 13.65 12.63 -2.35
C ASP A 435 12.27 11.95 -2.37
N CYS A 436 11.43 12.26 -1.38
CA CYS A 436 10.08 11.69 -1.28
C CYS A 436 9.21 12.16 -2.46
N HIS A 437 9.35 13.42 -2.87
CA HIS A 437 8.65 13.94 -4.04
C HIS A 437 9.19 13.34 -5.35
N ARG A 438 10.52 13.18 -5.48
CA ARG A 438 11.14 12.48 -6.62
C ARG A 438 10.65 11.05 -6.77
N ILE A 439 10.47 10.33 -5.67
CA ILE A 439 9.89 8.99 -5.64
C ILE A 439 8.47 8.99 -6.19
N MET A 440 7.63 9.93 -5.76
CA MET A 440 6.26 10.03 -6.28
C MET A 440 6.20 10.42 -7.75
N ASP A 441 7.09 11.31 -8.19
CA ASP A 441 7.26 11.66 -9.61
C ASP A 441 7.69 10.43 -10.44
N TRP A 442 8.59 9.59 -9.90
CA TRP A 442 9.00 8.32 -10.52
C TRP A 442 7.82 7.34 -10.60
N ILE A 443 7.05 7.16 -9.52
CA ILE A 443 5.88 6.27 -9.51
C ILE A 443 4.87 6.71 -10.57
N ALA A 444 4.60 8.02 -10.69
CA ALA A 444 3.71 8.54 -11.73
C ALA A 444 4.21 8.22 -13.14
N LEU A 445 5.50 8.45 -13.40
CA LEU A 445 6.10 8.16 -14.70
C LEU A 445 6.11 6.67 -15.03
N ALA A 446 6.49 5.82 -14.06
CA ALA A 446 6.51 4.37 -14.21
C ALA A 446 5.10 3.82 -14.49
N HIS A 447 4.10 4.30 -13.76
CA HIS A 447 2.69 3.95 -14.01
C HIS A 447 2.25 4.36 -15.43
N GLN A 448 2.55 5.59 -15.86
CA GLN A 448 2.22 6.06 -17.20
C GLN A 448 2.88 5.21 -18.28
N ASN A 449 4.16 4.87 -18.12
CA ASN A 449 4.88 4.06 -19.10
C ASN A 449 4.33 2.62 -19.19
N ALA A 450 3.90 2.06 -18.05
CA ALA A 450 3.38 0.70 -18.00
C ALA A 450 1.94 0.57 -18.53
N THR A 451 1.11 1.60 -18.33
CA THR A 451 -0.33 1.56 -18.66
C THR A 451 -0.70 2.34 -19.92
N GLY A 452 0.17 3.25 -20.37
CA GLY A 452 -0.14 4.25 -21.39
C GLY A 452 -1.08 5.36 -20.90
N VAL A 453 -1.54 5.33 -19.65
CA VAL A 453 -2.44 6.34 -19.07
C VAL A 453 -1.62 7.52 -18.55
N PRO A 454 -1.86 8.77 -19.03
CA PRO A 454 -1.17 9.92 -18.50
C PRO A 454 -1.39 10.06 -16.99
N THR A 455 -0.29 10.09 -16.24
CA THR A 455 -0.31 9.98 -14.79
C THR A 455 0.39 11.16 -14.14
N ILE A 456 -0.33 11.83 -13.24
CA ILE A 456 0.00 13.15 -12.73
C ILE A 456 0.22 13.08 -11.22
N TYR A 457 1.45 13.34 -10.77
CA TYR A 457 1.68 13.60 -9.36
C TYR A 457 1.46 15.07 -9.02
N HIS A 458 0.68 15.33 -7.98
CA HIS A 458 0.43 16.67 -7.46
C HIS A 458 1.27 16.91 -6.21
N ARG A 459 2.00 18.03 -6.17
CA ARG A 459 2.67 18.50 -4.95
C ARG A 459 1.69 19.28 -4.05
N PRO A 460 1.99 19.45 -2.75
CA PRO A 460 1.21 20.31 -1.87
C PRO A 460 1.04 21.72 -2.47
N GLY A 461 -0.17 22.25 -2.45
CA GLY A 461 -0.49 23.57 -3.00
C GLY A 461 -0.72 23.61 -4.53
N ASP A 462 -0.77 22.46 -5.22
CA ASP A 462 -1.08 22.45 -6.65
C ASP A 462 -2.55 22.81 -6.92
N ASP A 463 -2.79 24.02 -7.44
CA ASP A 463 -4.11 24.53 -7.84
C ASP A 463 -4.87 23.57 -8.78
N LEU A 464 -4.13 22.79 -9.57
CA LEU A 464 -4.69 21.80 -10.46
C LEU A 464 -5.52 20.76 -9.71
N LEU A 465 -5.01 20.27 -8.57
CA LEU A 465 -5.70 19.27 -7.77
C LEU A 465 -6.98 19.83 -7.15
N THR A 466 -6.98 21.11 -6.75
CA THR A 466 -8.17 21.79 -6.25
C THR A 466 -9.26 21.85 -7.31
N GLN A 467 -8.88 22.19 -8.56
CA GLN A 467 -9.79 22.17 -9.71
C GLN A 467 -10.34 20.76 -9.98
N VAL A 468 -9.47 19.75 -9.99
CA VAL A 468 -9.84 18.34 -10.16
C VAL A 468 -10.87 17.90 -9.11
N ARG A 469 -10.60 18.16 -7.82
CA ARG A 469 -11.51 17.80 -6.73
C ARG A 469 -12.87 18.48 -6.86
N SER A 470 -12.91 19.72 -7.37
CA SER A 470 -14.16 20.45 -7.59
C SER A 470 -15.05 19.83 -8.67
N LEU A 471 -14.49 19.09 -9.64
CA LEU A 471 -15.26 18.39 -10.67
C LEU A 471 -15.91 17.12 -10.13
N ILE A 472 -15.17 16.33 -9.35
CA ILE A 472 -15.66 15.07 -8.78
C ILE A 472 -16.75 15.31 -7.73
N ALA A 473 -16.78 16.50 -7.12
CA ALA A 473 -17.80 16.89 -6.16
C ALA A 473 -19.11 17.40 -6.79
N ARG A 474 -19.15 17.58 -8.12
CA ARG A 474 -20.37 17.93 -8.87
C ARG A 474 -21.01 16.65 -9.41
#